data_AF-A0A1X0I1N3-F1
#
_entry.id   AF-A0A1X0I1N3-F1
#
_cell.length_a   1.000
_cell.length_b   1.000
_cell.length_c   1.000
_cell.angle_alpha   90.00
_cell.angle_beta   90.00
_cell.angle_gamma   90.00
#
_symmetry.space_group_name_H-M   'P 1'
#
loop_
_entity.id
_entity.type
_entity.pdbx_description
1 polymer ?
#
loop_
_entity_poly.entity_id
_entity_poly.type
_entity_poly.pdbx_seq_one_letter_code
_entity_poly.pdbx_strand_id
1 'polypeptide(L)'
;MAYASRCAGGAPGWAELPVQYVDYTLWQRAQFGDLDDPHSAITAQLTYWLDALAGMPERLELPTDRPYPVVADYQGARVAVEWPAELQQRVSEVAAGHNATSFMVVQSALAVLLAKLGATSDVAVGFPIAGRRDPALDELVGFFVNTLVLRTDL
;
A
#
# COMPACT_ATOMS: atom_id res chain seq x y z
N MET A 1 22.26 -14.57 16.07
CA MET A 1 21.06 -15.46 16.00
C MET A 1 20.71 -15.92 17.41
N ALA A 2 19.58 -15.48 17.98
CA ALA A 2 19.24 -15.76 19.38
C ALA A 2 19.08 -17.25 19.69
N TYR A 3 18.44 -18.03 18.81
CA TYR A 3 18.28 -19.46 18.99
C TYR A 3 19.64 -20.18 19.13
N ALA A 4 20.57 -19.93 18.20
CA ALA A 4 21.90 -20.54 18.24
C ALA A 4 22.71 -20.12 19.48
N SER A 5 22.67 -18.83 19.87
CA SER A 5 23.34 -18.35 21.09
C SER A 5 22.80 -19.04 22.34
N ARG A 6 21.47 -19.23 22.42
CA ARG A 6 20.83 -19.93 23.54
C ARG A 6 21.11 -21.42 23.55
N CYS A 7 21.15 -22.09 22.40
CA CYS A 7 21.57 -23.49 22.29
C CYS A 7 23.02 -23.70 22.76
N ALA A 8 23.88 -22.69 22.59
CA ALA A 8 25.25 -22.69 23.09
C ALA A 8 25.39 -22.18 24.55
N GLY A 9 24.27 -21.95 25.27
CA GLY A 9 24.26 -21.46 26.66
C GLY A 9 24.60 -19.98 26.84
N GLY A 10 24.77 -19.23 25.75
CA GLY A 10 25.10 -17.80 25.76
C GLY A 10 23.88 -16.88 25.65
N ALA A 11 24.09 -15.59 25.95
CA ALA A 11 23.14 -14.54 25.63
C ALA A 11 23.26 -14.12 24.14
N PRO A 12 22.15 -13.72 23.49
CA PRO A 12 22.22 -13.13 22.16
C PRO A 12 23.00 -11.82 22.19
N GLY A 13 24.02 -11.68 21.33
CA GLY A 13 24.78 -10.44 21.15
C GLY A 13 24.16 -9.55 20.07
N TRP A 14 22.93 -9.07 20.30
CA TRP A 14 22.28 -8.13 19.38
C TRP A 14 22.74 -6.69 19.66
N ALA A 15 22.85 -5.90 18.59
CA ALA A 15 22.96 -4.45 18.75
C ALA A 15 21.64 -3.90 19.29
N GLU A 16 21.71 -2.86 20.11
CA GLU A 16 20.50 -2.18 20.59
C GLU A 16 19.82 -1.45 19.43
N LEU A 17 18.49 -1.50 19.40
CA LEU A 17 17.71 -0.77 18.41
C LEU A 17 17.86 0.74 18.65
N PRO A 18 18.09 1.54 17.60
CA PRO A 18 18.30 2.99 17.74
C PRO A 18 17.02 3.72 18.18
N VAL A 19 15.85 3.15 17.89
CA VAL A 19 14.53 3.68 18.24
C VAL A 19 13.55 2.56 18.59
N GLN A 20 12.54 2.88 19.39
CA GLN A 20 11.41 2.02 19.70
C GLN A 20 10.16 2.47 18.94
N TYR A 21 9.15 1.60 18.86
CA TYR A 21 7.90 1.92 18.15
C TYR A 21 7.18 3.15 18.74
N VAL A 22 7.28 3.36 20.06
CA VAL A 22 6.74 4.56 20.71
C VAL A 22 7.37 5.83 20.15
N ASP A 23 8.68 5.83 19.91
CA ASP A 23 9.41 6.97 19.35
C ASP A 23 8.91 7.30 17.95
N TYR A 24 8.65 6.27 17.14
CA TYR A 24 8.02 6.43 15.82
C TYR A 24 6.63 7.06 15.92
N THR A 25 5.77 6.61 16.83
CA THR A 25 4.41 7.17 16.97
C THR A 25 4.42 8.64 17.44
N LEU A 26 5.34 8.99 18.34
CA LEU A 26 5.50 10.36 18.82
C LEU A 26 6.08 11.26 17.72
N TRP A 27 7.08 10.77 16.99
CA TRP A 27 7.65 11.47 15.85
C TRP A 27 6.60 11.70 14.76
N GLN A 28 5.82 10.68 14.41
CA GLN A 28 4.78 10.78 13.37
C GLN A 28 3.76 11.86 13.74
N ARG A 29 3.30 11.90 15.00
CA ARG A 29 2.41 12.95 15.49
C ARG A 29 3.04 14.34 15.37
N ALA A 30 4.30 14.47 15.79
CA ALA A 30 5.02 15.75 15.70
C ALA A 30 5.23 16.23 14.25
N GLN A 31 5.50 15.30 13.32
CA GLN A 31 5.66 15.62 11.89
C GLN A 31 4.34 16.04 11.23
N PHE A 32 3.24 15.39 11.58
CA PHE A 32 1.93 15.73 11.04
C PHE A 32 1.41 17.07 11.57
N GLY A 33 1.74 17.41 12.81
CA GLY A 33 1.27 18.63 13.46
C GLY A 33 -0.18 18.51 13.93
N ASP A 34 -0.87 19.63 14.03
CA ASP A 34 -2.25 19.72 14.52
C ASP A 34 -3.25 19.80 13.37
N LEU A 35 -4.40 19.14 13.51
CA LEU A 35 -5.51 19.22 12.55
C LEU A 35 -6.19 20.59 12.57
N ASP A 36 -6.17 21.28 13.71
CA ASP A 36 -6.76 22.61 13.86
C ASP A 36 -5.86 23.72 13.31
N ASP A 37 -4.61 23.41 12.94
CA ASP A 37 -3.68 24.33 12.29
C ASP A 37 -3.78 24.22 10.75
N PRO A 38 -4.25 25.26 10.04
CA PRO A 38 -4.34 25.27 8.58
C PRO A 38 -2.99 25.10 7.85
N HIS A 39 -1.88 25.37 8.53
CA HIS A 39 -0.54 25.30 7.96
C HIS A 39 0.20 23.99 8.30
N SER A 40 -0.43 23.07 9.04
CA SER A 40 0.17 21.79 9.37
C SER A 40 0.23 20.84 8.17
N ALA A 41 1.17 19.90 8.22
CA ALA A 41 1.33 18.90 7.17
C ALA A 41 0.11 17.98 7.05
N ILE A 42 -0.57 17.69 8.17
CA ILE A 42 -1.76 16.85 8.18
C ILE A 42 -2.96 17.54 7.51
N THR A 43 -3.14 18.85 7.74
CA THR A 43 -4.21 19.61 7.08
C THR A 43 -4.00 19.72 5.58
N ALA A 44 -2.76 19.91 5.14
CA ALA A 44 -2.41 19.89 3.71
C ALA A 44 -2.69 18.53 3.05
N GLN A 45 -2.32 17.42 3.72
CA GLN A 45 -2.61 16.07 3.22
C GLN A 45 -4.10 15.76 3.21
N LEU A 46 -4.83 16.18 4.24
CA LEU A 46 -6.28 16.00 4.32
C LEU A 46 -6.98 16.73 3.16
N THR A 47 -6.64 17.99 2.94
CA THR A 47 -7.17 18.78 1.80
C THR A 47 -6.90 18.08 0.48
N TYR A 48 -5.66 17.63 0.24
CA TYR A 48 -5.33 16.89 -0.98
C TYR A 48 -6.20 15.63 -1.17
N TRP A 49 -6.40 14.83 -0.12
CA TRP A 49 -7.19 13.60 -0.23
C TRP A 49 -8.68 13.85 -0.37
N LEU A 50 -9.21 14.89 0.28
CA LEU A 50 -10.59 15.33 0.09
C LEU A 50 -10.83 15.70 -1.38
N ASP A 51 -9.92 16.44 -1.99
CA ASP A 51 -10.02 16.84 -3.40
C ASP A 51 -9.80 15.65 -4.34
N ALA A 52 -8.76 14.85 -4.13
CA ALA A 52 -8.42 13.72 -5.00
C ALA A 52 -9.49 12.62 -5.02
N LEU A 53 -10.19 12.41 -3.90
CA LEU A 53 -11.23 11.38 -3.76
C LEU A 53 -12.66 11.96 -3.88
N ALA A 54 -12.80 13.26 -4.16
CA ALA A 54 -14.09 13.92 -4.30
C ALA A 54 -14.93 13.28 -5.42
N GLY A 55 -16.18 12.95 -5.12
CA GLY A 55 -17.12 12.40 -6.10
C GLY A 55 -16.79 10.99 -6.59
N MET A 56 -15.87 10.28 -5.94
CA MET A 56 -15.61 8.87 -6.23
C MET A 56 -16.87 8.03 -5.93
N PRO A 57 -17.25 7.08 -6.80
CA PRO A 57 -18.37 6.19 -6.52
C PRO A 57 -18.09 5.36 -5.26
N GLU A 58 -19.15 5.12 -4.47
CA GLU A 58 -19.03 4.29 -3.25
C GLU A 58 -18.59 2.86 -3.57
N ARG A 59 -18.90 2.38 -4.78
CA ARG A 59 -18.61 1.02 -5.22
C ARG A 59 -18.31 0.98 -6.71
N LEU A 60 -17.33 0.15 -7.05
CA LEU A 60 -17.12 -0.33 -8.40
C LEU A 60 -18.06 -1.51 -8.67
N GLU A 61 -19.03 -1.35 -9.57
CA GLU A 61 -19.92 -2.44 -9.98
C GLU A 61 -19.13 -3.46 -10.79
N LEU A 62 -18.94 -4.66 -10.26
CA LEU A 62 -18.26 -5.76 -10.96
C LEU A 62 -19.28 -6.82 -11.36
N PRO A 63 -19.02 -7.62 -12.40
CA PRO A 63 -19.89 -8.72 -12.81
C PRO A 63 -19.79 -9.89 -11.81
N THR A 64 -20.45 -9.74 -10.66
CA THR A 64 -20.46 -10.73 -9.57
C THR A 64 -21.53 -11.79 -9.81
N ASP A 65 -21.20 -13.06 -9.54
CA ASP A 65 -22.14 -14.18 -9.66
C ASP A 65 -23.30 -14.15 -8.65
N ARG A 66 -23.13 -13.39 -7.55
CA ARG A 66 -24.09 -13.29 -6.44
C ARG A 66 -24.19 -11.84 -5.97
N PRO A 67 -25.35 -11.41 -5.45
CA PRO A 67 -25.48 -10.08 -4.87
C PRO A 67 -24.58 -9.94 -3.64
N TYR A 68 -24.12 -8.71 -3.39
CA TYR A 68 -23.33 -8.39 -2.21
C TYR A 68 -24.14 -8.62 -0.93
N PRO A 69 -23.63 -9.42 0.04
CA PRO A 69 -24.30 -9.61 1.32
C PRO A 69 -24.19 -8.35 2.19
N VAL A 70 -25.16 -8.14 3.08
CA VAL A 70 -25.14 -7.02 4.05
C VAL A 70 -23.99 -7.14 5.06
N VAL A 71 -23.58 -8.38 5.35
CA VAL A 71 -22.47 -8.70 6.25
C VAL A 71 -21.49 -9.61 5.51
N ALA A 72 -20.22 -9.22 5.47
CA ALA A 72 -19.17 -10.02 4.86
C ALA A 72 -18.85 -11.24 5.74
N ASP A 73 -18.72 -12.42 5.13
CA ASP A 73 -18.29 -13.65 5.80
C ASP A 73 -16.75 -13.80 5.84
N TYR A 74 -16.03 -12.91 5.15
CA TYR A 74 -14.57 -12.88 5.01
C TYR A 74 -13.96 -14.16 4.43
N GLN A 75 -14.74 -14.99 3.74
CA GLN A 75 -14.22 -16.16 3.05
C GLN A 75 -13.63 -15.76 1.69
N GLY A 76 -12.37 -16.12 1.46
CA GLY A 76 -11.66 -15.83 0.22
C GLY A 76 -11.16 -17.09 -0.46
N ALA A 77 -11.08 -17.05 -1.79
CA ALA A 77 -10.40 -18.05 -2.61
C ALA A 77 -9.12 -17.44 -3.22
N ARG A 78 -8.22 -18.30 -3.72
CA ARG A 78 -7.02 -17.88 -4.45
C ARG A 78 -6.99 -18.61 -5.78
N VAL A 79 -6.71 -17.86 -6.85
CA VAL A 79 -6.46 -18.41 -8.17
C VAL A 79 -5.00 -18.11 -8.51
N ALA A 80 -4.22 -19.16 -8.75
CA ALA A 80 -2.85 -19.00 -9.22
C ALA A 80 -2.87 -18.61 -10.71
N VAL A 81 -2.09 -17.61 -11.06
CA VAL A 81 -1.88 -17.19 -12.45
C VAL A 81 -0.43 -17.45 -12.79
N GLU A 82 -0.19 -18.11 -13.92
CA GLU A 82 1.17 -18.30 -14.42
C GLU A 82 1.72 -16.96 -14.93
N TRP A 83 2.94 -16.63 -14.51
CA TRP A 83 3.61 -15.39 -14.89
C TRP A 83 4.97 -15.71 -15.54
N PRO A 84 5.01 -15.89 -16.87
CA PRO A 84 6.23 -16.24 -17.58
C PRO A 84 7.30 -15.14 -17.47
N ALA A 85 8.57 -15.53 -17.50
CA ALA A 85 9.69 -14.60 -17.42
C ALA A 85 9.71 -13.61 -18.60
N GLU A 86 9.29 -14.07 -19.78
CA GLU A 86 9.17 -13.28 -21.00
C GLU A 86 8.14 -12.16 -20.84
N LEU A 87 7.04 -12.43 -20.13
CA LEU A 87 6.03 -11.41 -19.81
C LEU A 87 6.62 -10.35 -18.88
N GLN A 88 7.33 -10.77 -17.83
CA GLN A 88 7.99 -9.86 -16.90
C GLN A 88 9.02 -8.96 -17.60
N GLN A 89 9.76 -9.52 -18.56
CA GLN A 89 10.72 -8.75 -19.35
C GLN A 89 10.02 -7.68 -20.18
N ARG A 90 8.94 -8.03 -20.90
CA ARG A 90 8.15 -7.08 -21.69
C ARG A 90 7.54 -5.97 -20.84
N VAL A 91 7.06 -6.29 -19.64
CA VAL A 91 6.57 -5.29 -18.68
C VAL A 91 7.68 -4.31 -18.30
N SER A 92 8.89 -4.81 -18.09
CA SER A 92 10.05 -3.98 -17.72
C SER A 92 10.52 -3.10 -18.88
N GLU A 93 10.45 -3.59 -20.12
CA GLU A 93 10.75 -2.82 -21.32
C GLU A 93 9.75 -1.67 -21.53
N VAL A 94 8.44 -1.92 -21.35
CA VAL A 94 7.40 -0.87 -21.40
C VAL A 94 7.63 0.16 -20.29
N ALA A 95 7.91 -0.29 -19.07
CA ALA A 95 8.20 0.61 -17.96
C ALA A 95 9.37 1.55 -18.28
N ALA A 96 10.48 0.99 -18.77
CA ALA A 96 11.66 1.76 -19.17
C ALA A 96 11.36 2.75 -20.31
N GLY A 97 10.59 2.33 -21.32
CA GLY A 97 10.21 3.18 -22.45
C GLY A 97 9.35 4.39 -22.08
N HIS A 98 8.62 4.33 -20.96
CA HIS A 98 7.71 5.38 -20.49
C HIS A 98 8.19 6.12 -19.24
N ASN A 99 9.45 5.91 -18.81
CA ASN A 99 9.97 6.43 -17.54
C ASN A 99 9.06 6.09 -16.34
N ALA A 100 8.49 4.88 -16.39
CA ALA A 100 7.58 4.33 -15.40
C ALA A 100 8.24 3.15 -14.68
N THR A 101 7.59 2.67 -13.62
CA THR A 101 8.00 1.43 -12.94
C THR A 101 7.14 0.27 -13.42
N SER A 102 7.64 -0.97 -13.30
CA SER A 102 6.82 -2.17 -13.60
C SER A 102 5.53 -2.21 -12.76
N PHE A 103 5.56 -1.65 -11.55
CA PHE A 103 4.38 -1.46 -10.72
C PHE A 103 3.33 -0.58 -11.41
N MET A 104 3.71 0.58 -11.95
CA MET A 104 2.80 1.48 -12.68
C MET A 104 2.18 0.79 -13.90
N VAL A 105 2.97 -0.01 -14.64
CA VAL A 105 2.47 -0.75 -15.80
C VAL A 105 1.41 -1.79 -15.41
N VAL A 106 1.69 -2.60 -14.37
CA VAL A 106 0.74 -3.61 -13.89
C VAL A 106 -0.50 -2.94 -13.28
N GLN A 107 -0.32 -1.85 -12.52
CA GLN A 107 -1.42 -1.08 -11.95
C GLN A 107 -2.32 -0.49 -13.04
N SER A 108 -1.74 0.03 -14.12
CA SER A 108 -2.48 0.57 -15.26
C SER A 108 -3.27 -0.54 -15.97
N ALA A 109 -2.66 -1.71 -16.16
CA ALA A 109 -3.33 -2.87 -16.74
C ALA A 109 -4.52 -3.34 -15.87
N LEU A 110 -4.37 -3.33 -14.55
CA LEU A 110 -5.46 -3.64 -13.61
C LEU A 110 -6.58 -2.60 -13.68
N ALA A 111 -6.26 -1.30 -13.68
CA ALA A 111 -7.25 -0.23 -13.78
C ALA A 111 -8.07 -0.35 -15.08
N VAL A 112 -7.41 -0.59 -16.22
CA VAL A 112 -8.08 -0.82 -17.51
C VAL A 112 -8.97 -2.06 -17.49
N LEU A 113 -8.52 -3.15 -16.84
CA LEU A 113 -9.34 -4.36 -16.69
C LEU A 113 -10.61 -4.07 -15.88
N LEU A 114 -10.46 -3.42 -14.73
CA LEU A 114 -11.57 -3.08 -13.84
C LEU A 114 -12.56 -2.12 -14.50
N ALA A 115 -12.07 -1.10 -15.21
CA ALA A 115 -12.88 -0.18 -15.97
C ALA A 115 -13.72 -0.87 -17.05
N LYS A 116 -13.11 -1.82 -17.78
CA LYS A 116 -13.83 -2.62 -18.78
C LYS A 116 -14.89 -3.52 -18.15
N LEU A 117 -14.59 -4.14 -17.02
CA LEU A 117 -15.54 -5.03 -16.33
C LEU A 117 -16.69 -4.27 -15.68
N GLY A 118 -16.41 -3.08 -15.12
CA GLY A 118 -17.40 -2.26 -14.43
C GLY A 118 -18.07 -1.19 -15.27
N ALA A 119 -17.76 -1.13 -16.58
CA ALA A 119 -18.28 -0.14 -17.52
C ALA A 119 -18.17 1.31 -17.00
N THR A 120 -17.05 1.64 -16.35
CA THR A 120 -16.74 2.98 -15.80
C THR A 120 -15.33 3.40 -16.19
N SER A 121 -15.08 4.70 -16.35
CA SER A 121 -13.73 5.25 -16.53
C SER A 121 -13.04 5.62 -15.21
N ASP A 122 -13.80 5.79 -14.12
CA ASP A 122 -13.30 6.15 -12.80
C ASP A 122 -13.09 4.92 -11.94
N VAL A 123 -11.82 4.58 -11.68
CA VAL A 123 -11.41 3.41 -10.90
C VAL A 123 -10.43 3.82 -9.81
N ALA A 124 -10.68 3.39 -8.58
CA ALA A 124 -9.79 3.57 -7.45
C ALA A 124 -9.30 2.23 -6.91
N VAL A 125 -7.97 2.09 -6.74
CA VAL A 125 -7.32 0.88 -6.22
C VAL A 125 -6.42 1.24 -5.06
N GLY A 126 -6.60 0.55 -3.93
CA GLY A 126 -5.73 0.66 -2.76
C GLY A 126 -4.52 -0.28 -2.86
N PHE A 127 -3.35 0.19 -2.45
CA PHE A 127 -2.14 -0.65 -2.34
C PHE A 127 -1.39 -0.35 -1.04
N PRO A 128 -0.83 -1.39 -0.40
CA PRO A 128 -0.04 -1.21 0.81
C PRO A 128 1.35 -0.65 0.47
N ILE A 129 1.81 0.28 1.30
CA ILE A 129 3.20 0.75 1.35
C ILE A 129 3.80 0.39 2.71
N ALA A 130 5.09 0.06 2.73
CA ALA A 130 5.77 -0.39 3.94
C ALA A 130 5.78 0.66 5.08
N GLY A 131 5.67 1.95 4.73
CA GLY A 131 5.67 3.08 5.68
C GLY A 131 6.98 3.27 6.46
N ARG A 132 8.04 2.53 6.11
CA ARG A 132 9.39 2.64 6.66
C ARG A 132 10.24 3.52 5.75
N ARG A 133 10.21 4.84 5.99
CA ARG A 133 11.00 5.81 5.21
C ARG A 133 12.39 6.09 5.79
N ASP A 134 12.63 5.68 7.04
CA ASP A 134 13.87 5.90 7.77
C ASP A 134 14.58 4.57 8.04
N PRO A 135 15.89 4.43 7.73
CA PRO A 135 16.67 3.21 8.01
C PRO A 135 16.65 2.76 9.47
N ALA A 136 16.44 3.68 10.42
CA ALA A 136 16.32 3.35 11.85
C ALA A 136 15.12 2.43 12.15
N LEU A 137 14.15 2.34 11.22
CA LEU A 137 12.96 1.51 11.35
C LEU A 137 13.14 0.11 10.75
N ASP A 138 14.25 -0.19 10.05
CA ASP A 138 14.39 -1.42 9.27
C ASP A 138 14.36 -2.68 10.15
N GLU A 139 15.04 -2.64 11.29
CA GLU A 139 15.12 -3.77 12.22
C GLU A 139 13.97 -3.79 13.25
N LEU A 140 13.11 -2.77 13.26
CA LEU A 140 12.06 -2.60 14.24
C LEU A 140 10.82 -3.45 13.90
N VAL A 141 10.31 -4.19 14.87
CA VAL A 141 9.03 -4.91 14.77
C VAL A 141 7.90 -3.97 15.19
N GLY A 142 6.93 -3.74 14.30
CA GLY A 142 5.81 -2.84 14.54
C GLY A 142 4.88 -2.73 13.33
N PHE A 143 3.74 -2.07 13.50
CA PHE A 143 2.77 -1.83 12.44
C PHE A 143 3.07 -0.49 11.75
N PHE A 144 3.68 -0.57 10.57
CA PHE A 144 4.06 0.60 9.75
C PHE A 144 3.32 0.67 8.42
N VAL A 145 2.54 -0.37 8.09
CA VAL A 145 1.86 -0.46 6.80
C VAL A 145 0.86 0.69 6.67
N ASN A 146 0.94 1.42 5.57
CA ASN A 146 -0.05 2.42 5.18
C ASN A 146 -0.69 2.02 3.85
N THR A 147 -1.91 2.45 3.59
CA THR A 147 -2.61 2.20 2.32
C THR A 147 -2.74 3.49 1.54
N LEU A 148 -2.25 3.50 0.31
CA LEU A 148 -2.47 4.60 -0.64
C LEU A 148 -3.57 4.20 -1.62
N VAL A 149 -4.45 5.14 -1.94
CA VAL A 149 -5.47 4.96 -2.97
C VAL A 149 -5.00 5.67 -4.22
N LEU A 150 -4.86 4.94 -5.32
CA LEU A 150 -4.67 5.50 -6.66
C LEU A 150 -6.01 5.48 -7.37
N ARG A 151 -6.58 6.68 -7.54
CA ARG A 151 -7.73 6.93 -8.41
C ARG A 151 -7.24 7.28 -9.80
N THR A 152 -7.86 6.71 -10.82
CA THR A 152 -7.51 6.92 -12.22
C THR A 152 -8.80 7.13 -13.00
N ASP A 153 -8.79 8.15 -13.86
CA ASP A 153 -9.80 8.38 -14.89
C ASP A 153 -9.17 8.00 -16.24
N LEU A 154 -9.81 7.08 -16.97
CA LEU A 154 -9.31 6.46 -18.20
C LEU A 154 -9.86 7.07 -19.49
#